data_AF-A0A8T8DAN3-F1
#
_entry.id   AF-A0A8T8DAN3-F1
#
_cell.length_a   1.000
_cell.length_b   1.000
_cell.length_c   1.000
_cell.angle_alpha   90.00
_cell.angle_beta   90.00
_cell.angle_gamma   90.00
#
_symmetry.space_group_name_H-M   'P 1'
#
loop_
_entity.id
_entity.type
_entity.pdbx_description
1 polymer ?
#
loop_
_entity_poly.entity_id
_entity_poly.type
_entity_poly.pdbx_seq_one_letter_code
_entity_poly.pdbx_strand_id
1 'polypeptide(L)'
;MARDGRGGGAGGGVAGGEGWRQWLAGLEDSLAGALELPRDAVRNLPRITLLGGLELVVENHRGVLFFAPGRVLVAVPGGRLEVTGRELAIGRIDREQLRLQGQVEQLRFLPVSGGGEESGRAGPRRTGGFSGRGASRPGGKAR
;
A
#
# COMPACT_ATOMS: atom_id res chain seq x y z
N MET A 1 47.54 19.71 -30.54
CA MET A 1 46.78 18.45 -30.59
C MET A 1 45.54 18.60 -29.73
N ALA A 2 44.40 18.78 -30.37
CA ALA A 2 43.09 18.74 -29.74
C ALA A 2 42.56 17.30 -29.81
N ARG A 3 41.94 16.84 -28.72
CA ARG A 3 40.71 16.03 -28.74
C ARG A 3 40.19 15.87 -27.31
N ASP A 4 39.24 16.75 -27.04
CA ASP A 4 38.15 16.59 -26.08
C ASP A 4 37.41 15.28 -26.40
N GLY A 5 37.11 14.49 -25.38
CA GLY A 5 36.57 13.14 -25.46
C GLY A 5 35.41 12.95 -24.50
N ARG A 6 34.35 13.72 -24.74
CA ARG A 6 33.01 13.55 -24.14
C ARG A 6 32.40 12.21 -24.55
N GLY A 7 31.72 11.57 -23.61
CA GLY A 7 30.71 10.52 -23.82
C GLY A 7 30.46 9.80 -22.50
N GLY A 8 29.33 9.89 -21.80
CA GLY A 8 27.98 10.28 -22.20
C GLY A 8 27.03 9.13 -21.90
N GLY A 9 26.08 9.34 -20.99
CA GLY A 9 24.78 8.66 -21.02
C GLY A 9 24.51 7.56 -19.99
N ALA A 10 23.94 7.95 -18.86
CA ALA A 10 22.73 7.33 -18.32
C ALA A 10 21.99 8.38 -17.48
N GLY A 11 21.50 9.42 -18.16
CA GLY A 11 20.49 10.30 -17.59
C GLY A 11 19.16 9.57 -17.59
N GLY A 12 18.68 9.18 -16.40
CA GLY A 12 17.28 8.85 -16.17
C GLY A 12 16.56 10.11 -15.74
N GLY A 13 16.27 11.00 -16.69
CA GLY A 13 15.42 12.15 -16.44
C GLY A 13 14.05 11.69 -15.94
N VAL A 14 13.48 12.42 -14.99
CA VAL A 14 12.07 12.34 -14.63
C VAL A 14 11.24 12.80 -15.82
N ALA A 15 11.00 11.88 -16.76
CA ALA A 15 10.18 12.08 -17.93
C ALA A 15 8.70 11.94 -17.55
N GLY A 16 7.94 13.01 -17.74
CA GLY A 16 6.49 12.95 -17.73
C GLY A 16 5.98 12.03 -18.83
N GLY A 17 5.07 11.12 -18.46
CA GLY A 17 4.33 10.25 -19.37
C GLY A 17 3.76 9.05 -18.64
N GLU A 18 2.42 9.00 -18.52
CA GLU A 18 1.60 7.85 -18.11
C GLU A 18 1.63 7.39 -16.64
N GLY A 19 2.79 7.29 -15.99
CA GLY A 19 2.89 6.74 -14.62
C GLY A 19 2.19 7.60 -13.55
N TRP A 20 2.29 8.93 -13.66
CA TRP A 20 1.59 9.86 -12.77
C TRP A 20 0.09 9.96 -13.07
N ARG A 21 -0.34 9.60 -14.29
CA ARG A 21 -1.77 9.57 -14.66
C ARG A 21 -2.47 8.39 -14.03
N GLN A 22 -1.82 7.23 -13.97
CA GLN A 22 -2.35 6.06 -13.27
C GLN A 22 -2.37 6.29 -11.75
N TRP A 23 -1.38 6.99 -11.21
CA TRP A 23 -1.38 7.44 -9.81
C TRP A 23 -2.48 8.47 -9.53
N LEU A 24 -2.65 9.47 -10.40
CA LEU A 24 -3.76 10.42 -10.30
C LEU A 24 -5.11 9.72 -10.49
N ALA A 25 -5.24 8.74 -11.38
CA ALA A 25 -6.48 7.99 -11.57
C ALA A 25 -6.85 7.20 -10.30
N GLY A 26 -5.88 6.57 -9.62
CA GLY A 26 -6.13 5.92 -8.33
C GLY A 26 -6.47 6.92 -7.20
N LEU A 27 -5.93 8.14 -7.27
CA LEU A 27 -6.36 9.26 -6.42
C LEU A 27 -7.72 9.80 -6.82
N GLU A 28 -8.05 9.88 -8.11
CA GLU A 28 -9.31 10.34 -8.67
C GLU A 28 -10.42 9.35 -8.33
N ASP A 29 -10.18 8.04 -8.36
CA ASP A 29 -11.13 7.04 -7.86
C ASP A 29 -11.34 7.17 -6.35
N SER A 30 -10.26 7.45 -5.60
CA SER A 30 -10.33 7.75 -4.18
C SER A 30 -11.01 9.10 -3.89
N LEU A 31 -10.86 10.09 -4.79
CA LEU A 31 -11.37 11.46 -4.69
C LEU A 31 -12.80 11.62 -5.26
N ALA A 32 -13.20 10.77 -6.19
CA ALA A 32 -14.55 10.68 -6.76
C ALA A 32 -15.50 10.06 -5.75
N GLY A 33 -15.02 9.10 -4.94
CA GLY A 33 -15.65 8.80 -3.65
C GLY A 33 -15.57 9.96 -2.65
N ALA A 34 -14.57 10.85 -2.77
CA ALA A 34 -14.31 11.99 -1.87
C ALA A 34 -15.09 13.27 -2.05
N LEU A 35 -15.83 13.46 -3.15
CA LEU A 35 -16.79 14.57 -3.19
C LEU A 35 -17.90 14.38 -2.15
N GLU A 36 -18.10 13.16 -1.65
CA GLU A 36 -18.98 12.82 -0.52
C GLU A 36 -18.23 12.53 0.79
N LEU A 37 -16.90 12.66 0.86
CA LEU A 37 -16.15 12.22 2.03
C LEU A 37 -16.25 13.21 3.22
N PRO A 38 -16.50 12.70 4.44
CA PRO A 38 -16.33 13.47 5.67
C PRO A 38 -14.92 14.07 5.75
N ARG A 39 -14.80 15.24 6.40
CA ARG A 39 -13.53 15.98 6.56
C ARG A 39 -12.37 15.13 7.09
N ASP A 40 -12.66 14.06 7.83
CA ASP A 40 -11.65 13.17 8.42
C ASP A 40 -10.95 12.24 7.42
N ALA A 41 -11.56 11.93 6.26
CA ALA A 41 -10.93 11.09 5.26
C ALA A 41 -9.81 11.84 4.51
N VAL A 42 -10.00 13.14 4.24
CA VAL A 42 -8.98 14.01 3.63
C VAL A 42 -7.77 14.18 4.55
N ARG A 43 -7.98 14.22 5.88
CA ARG A 43 -6.90 14.30 6.88
C ARG A 43 -6.02 13.05 6.91
N ASN A 44 -6.50 11.92 6.38
CA ASN A 44 -5.81 10.64 6.40
C ASN A 44 -5.07 10.31 5.09
N LEU A 45 -4.93 11.26 4.15
CA LEU A 45 -4.10 11.06 2.97
C LEU A 45 -2.60 11.25 3.30
N PRO A 46 -1.69 10.46 2.73
CA PRO A 46 -0.26 10.72 2.86
C PRO A 46 0.13 11.97 2.07
N ARG A 47 0.89 12.87 2.68
CA ARG A 47 1.46 14.04 2.01
C ARG A 47 2.96 13.82 1.83
N ILE A 48 3.43 13.99 0.59
CA ILE A 48 4.81 13.75 0.21
C ILE A 48 5.38 15.06 -0.34
N THR A 49 6.46 15.54 0.27
CA THR A 49 7.16 16.77 -0.12
C THR A 49 8.60 16.44 -0.48
N LEU A 50 9.04 16.80 -1.69
CA LEU A 50 10.41 16.59 -2.17
C LEU A 50 11.11 17.95 -2.36
N LEU A 51 12.22 18.16 -1.66
CA LEU A 51 12.99 19.41 -1.67
C LEU A 51 14.30 19.19 -2.43
N GLY A 52 14.38 19.72 -3.66
CA GLY A 52 15.59 19.70 -4.48
C GLY A 52 16.17 18.31 -4.79
N GLY A 53 15.41 17.23 -4.56
CA GLY A 53 15.91 15.86 -4.66
C GLY A 53 16.80 15.41 -3.49
N LEU A 54 16.98 16.23 -2.45
CA LEU A 54 17.93 15.98 -1.35
C LEU A 54 17.25 15.70 0.00
N GLU A 55 16.00 16.13 0.14
CA GLU A 55 15.19 15.86 1.33
C GLU A 55 13.78 15.45 0.89
N LEU A 56 13.28 14.36 1.48
CA LEU A 56 11.90 13.89 1.34
C LEU A 56 11.22 13.94 2.69
N VAL A 57 10.06 14.59 2.77
CA VAL A 57 9.17 14.55 3.93
C VAL A 57 7.93 13.75 3.56
N VAL A 58 7.62 12.73 4.37
CA VAL A 58 6.41 11.92 4.28
C VAL A 58 5.61 12.14 5.53
N GLU A 59 4.50 12.87 5.44
CA GLU A 59 3.56 13.05 6.54
C GLU A 59 2.51 11.95 6.53
N ASN A 60 1.93 11.68 7.71
CA ASN A 60 0.91 10.65 7.88
C ASN A 60 1.41 9.27 7.39
N HIS A 61 2.66 8.95 7.73
CA HIS A 61 3.20 7.62 7.55
C HIS A 61 2.73 6.69 8.67
N ARG A 62 2.70 5.40 8.39
CA ARG A 62 2.47 4.32 9.37
C ARG A 62 3.77 3.64 9.81
N GLY A 63 4.91 4.23 9.47
CA GLY A 63 6.24 3.79 9.87
C GLY A 63 7.11 3.35 8.69
N VAL A 64 8.38 3.06 8.99
CA VAL A 64 9.34 2.54 8.01
C VAL A 64 9.31 1.01 8.05
N LEU A 65 9.08 0.40 6.90
CA LEU A 65 9.04 -1.06 6.72
C LEU A 65 10.41 -1.64 6.40
N PHE A 66 11.23 -0.88 5.67
CA PHE A 66 12.58 -1.27 5.29
C PHE A 66 13.44 -0.01 5.11
N PHE A 67 14.71 -0.10 5.51
CA PHE A 67 15.66 0.98 5.35
C PHE A 67 17.04 0.43 4.96
N ALA A 68 17.59 1.00 3.89
CA ALA A 68 18.98 0.87 3.47
C ALA A 68 19.42 2.18 2.77
N PRO A 69 20.74 2.47 2.69
CA PRO A 69 21.23 3.70 2.07
C PRO A 69 20.81 3.94 0.61
N GLY A 70 20.36 2.88 -0.09
CA GLY A 70 19.85 3.00 -1.46
C GLY A 70 18.33 2.84 -1.62
N ARG A 71 17.62 2.44 -0.56
CA ARG A 71 16.18 2.11 -0.64
C ARG A 71 15.50 2.20 0.72
N VAL A 72 14.39 2.93 0.76
CA VAL A 72 13.51 3.02 1.92
C VAL A 72 12.09 2.64 1.51
N LEU A 73 11.43 1.81 2.31
CA LEU A 73 10.02 1.46 2.14
C LEU A 73 9.23 2.00 3.32
N VAL A 74 8.24 2.84 3.05
CA VAL A 74 7.44 3.53 4.06
C VAL A 74 6.00 3.03 3.96
N ALA A 75 5.42 2.62 5.08
CA ALA A 75 3.99 2.33 5.14
C ALA A 75 3.21 3.65 5.13
N VAL A 76 2.17 3.74 4.30
CA VAL A 76 1.29 4.91 4.20
C VAL A 76 -0.16 4.44 4.06
N PRO A 77 -1.17 5.27 4.37
CA PRO A 77 -2.55 4.93 4.06
C PRO A 77 -2.72 4.56 2.58
N GLY A 78 -3.46 3.47 2.33
CA GLY A 78 -3.69 2.96 0.97
C GLY A 78 -2.56 2.10 0.37
N GLY A 79 -1.41 1.95 1.03
CA GLY A 79 -0.33 1.14 0.47
C GLY A 79 1.05 1.37 1.09
N ARG A 80 2.07 1.40 0.23
CA ARG A 80 3.48 1.62 0.62
C ARG A 80 4.12 2.60 -0.35
N LEU A 81 4.99 3.45 0.15
CA LEU A 81 5.84 4.32 -0.65
C LEU A 81 7.26 3.75 -0.67
N GLU A 82 7.72 3.35 -1.84
CA GLU A 82 9.11 2.97 -2.09
C GLU A 82 9.88 4.22 -2.54
N VAL A 83 11.01 4.47 -1.88
CA VAL A 83 11.95 5.54 -2.16
C VAL A 83 13.29 4.88 -2.51
N THR A 84 13.86 5.18 -3.67
CA THR A 84 15.20 4.73 -4.03
C THR A 84 16.11 5.91 -4.33
N GLY A 85 17.41 5.73 -4.10
CA GLY A 85 18.36 6.81 -4.20
C GLY A 85 19.75 6.44 -3.73
N ARG A 86 20.50 7.45 -3.28
CA ARG A 86 21.86 7.32 -2.74
C ARG A 86 21.98 8.02 -1.40
N GLU A 87 22.77 7.43 -0.51
CA GLU A 87 23.07 7.98 0.82
C GLU A 87 21.79 8.35 1.60
N LEU A 88 20.73 7.56 1.43
CA LEU A 88 19.48 7.78 2.13
C LEU A 88 19.68 7.56 3.63
N ALA A 89 19.33 8.57 4.41
CA ALA A 89 19.40 8.57 5.86
C ALA A 89 18.08 9.03 6.45
N ILE A 90 17.64 8.39 7.54
CA ILE A 90 16.49 8.88 8.31
C ILE A 90 16.97 10.05 9.17
N GLY A 91 16.58 11.27 8.79
CA GLY A 91 16.88 12.46 9.57
C GLY A 91 15.96 12.60 10.78
N ARG A 92 14.68 12.25 10.63
CA ARG A 92 13.69 12.26 11.72
C ARG A 92 12.55 11.31 11.42
N ILE A 93 12.00 10.67 12.46
CA ILE A 93 10.76 9.92 12.39
C ILE A 93 9.96 10.19 13.66
N ASP A 94 8.72 10.64 13.51
CA ASP A 94 7.77 10.81 14.62
C ASP A 94 6.35 10.44 14.17
N ARG A 95 5.32 10.84 14.93
CA ARG A 95 3.93 10.51 14.58
C ARG A 95 3.37 11.37 13.45
N GLU A 96 3.98 12.52 13.20
CA GLU A 96 3.50 13.50 12.24
C GLU A 96 4.20 13.30 10.89
N GLN A 97 5.53 13.09 10.90
CA GLN A 97 6.34 13.04 9.69
C GLN A 97 7.58 12.13 9.79
N LEU A 98 7.97 11.63 8.62
CA LEU A 98 9.25 10.98 8.34
C LEU A 98 10.04 11.90 7.43
N ARG A 99 11.29 12.20 7.81
CA ARG A 99 12.24 12.93 6.99
C ARG A 99 13.37 12.01 6.55
N LEU A 100 13.54 11.90 5.24
CA LEU A 100 14.68 11.26 4.61
C LEU A 100 15.59 12.31 4.00
N GLN A 101 16.88 12.18 4.25
CA GLN A 101 17.93 12.99 3.63
C GLN A 101 18.73 12.10 2.68
N GLY A 102 19.35 12.69 1.68
CA GLY A 102 20.12 11.99 0.66
C GLY A 102 19.53 12.18 -0.73
N GLN A 103 20.18 11.64 -1.74
CA GLN A 103 19.82 11.89 -3.13
C GLN A 103 18.67 10.97 -3.54
N VAL A 104 17.46 11.52 -3.62
CA VAL A 104 16.24 10.80 -4.01
C VAL A 104 16.17 10.73 -5.53
N GLU A 105 16.19 9.52 -6.07
CA GLU A 105 16.17 9.27 -7.52
C GLU A 105 14.77 8.86 -7.99
N GLN A 106 14.03 8.05 -7.21
CA GLN A 106 12.71 7.58 -7.59
C GLN A 106 11.77 7.43 -6.39
N LEU A 107 10.50 7.75 -6.63
CA LEU A 107 9.38 7.50 -5.73
C LEU A 107 8.36 6.60 -6.43
N ARG A 108 7.95 5.50 -5.79
CA ARG A 108 6.93 4.58 -6.32
C ARG A 108 5.90 4.29 -5.24
N PHE A 109 4.63 4.57 -5.54
CA PHE A 109 3.51 4.13 -4.72
C PHE A 109 3.13 2.69 -5.11
N LEU A 110 3.04 1.84 -4.10
CA LEU A 110 2.61 0.45 -4.22
C LEU A 110 1.26 0.35 -3.50
N PRO A 111 0.13 0.37 -4.23
CA PRO A 111 -1.19 0.25 -3.61
C PRO A 111 -1.28 -1.07 -2.86
N VAL A 112 -2.10 -1.10 -1.81
CA VAL A 112 -2.51 -2.39 -1.25
C VAL A 112 -3.24 -3.15 -2.36
N SER A 113 -2.63 -4.24 -2.86
CA SER A 113 -3.33 -5.11 -3.80
C SER A 113 -4.58 -5.61 -3.11
N GLY A 114 -5.75 -5.23 -3.62
CA GLY A 114 -7.02 -5.75 -3.16
C GLY A 114 -6.95 -7.27 -3.22
N GLY A 115 -6.83 -7.91 -2.06
CA GLY A 115 -7.05 -9.34 -1.94
C GLY A 115 -8.46 -9.62 -2.43
N GLY A 116 -8.57 -10.54 -3.38
CA GLY A 116 -9.81 -10.88 -4.06
C GLY A 116 -10.94 -11.28 -3.12
N GLU A 117 -12.14 -11.08 -3.64
CA GLU A 117 -13.36 -11.72 -3.20
C GLU A 117 -13.20 -13.26 -3.22
N GLU A 118 -13.06 -13.88 -2.05
CA GLU A 118 -13.50 -15.26 -1.71
C GLU A 118 -13.25 -15.46 -0.21
N SER A 119 -14.11 -16.03 0.63
CA SER A 119 -15.32 -16.81 0.44
C SER A 119 -16.23 -16.58 1.64
N GLY A 120 -17.42 -16.07 1.37
CA GLY A 120 -18.49 -15.89 2.35
C GLY A 120 -19.86 -16.10 1.72
N ARG A 121 -19.94 -16.80 0.58
CA ARG A 121 -21.19 -17.39 0.13
C ARG A 121 -21.54 -18.50 1.11
N ALA A 122 -22.28 -18.15 2.15
CA ALA A 122 -23.14 -19.09 2.84
C ALA A 122 -24.11 -19.67 1.80
N GLY A 123 -23.74 -20.80 1.20
CA GLY A 123 -24.67 -21.61 0.43
C GLY A 123 -25.82 -22.05 1.34
N PRO A 124 -27.06 -22.14 0.83
CA PRO A 124 -28.17 -22.63 1.63
C PRO A 124 -27.84 -24.04 2.11
N ARG A 125 -27.71 -24.20 3.44
CA ARG A 125 -27.62 -25.52 4.07
C ARG A 125 -28.93 -26.24 3.77
N ARG A 126 -28.86 -27.18 2.83
CA ARG A 126 -29.91 -28.17 2.58
C ARG A 126 -30.22 -28.86 3.91
N THR A 127 -31.39 -28.59 4.46
CA THR A 127 -31.97 -29.35 5.57
C THR A 127 -32.31 -30.75 5.04
N GLY A 128 -31.32 -31.64 5.08
CA GLY A 128 -31.55 -33.07 4.88
C GLY A 128 -32.29 -33.62 6.08
N GLY A 129 -33.54 -34.03 5.87
CA GLY A 129 -34.38 -34.66 6.89
C GLY A 129 -33.72 -35.92 7.45
N PHE A 130 -33.67 -36.00 8.77
CA PHE A 130 -33.39 -37.25 9.47
C PHE A 130 -34.70 -37.80 10.00
N SER A 131 -35.12 -38.92 9.41
CA SER A 131 -36.29 -39.69 9.82
C SER A 131 -36.09 -40.24 11.23
N GLY A 132 -36.89 -39.76 12.19
CA GLY A 132 -37.03 -40.37 13.50
C GLY A 132 -37.77 -41.72 13.38
N ARG A 133 -37.03 -42.82 13.57
CA ARG A 133 -37.62 -44.10 14.01
C ARG A 133 -36.98 -44.44 15.35
N GLY A 134 -37.76 -44.30 16.42
CA GLY A 134 -37.35 -44.62 17.77
C GLY A 134 -38.56 -44.75 18.68
N ALA A 135 -39.18 -45.92 18.68
CA ALA A 135 -40.08 -46.47 19.71
C ALA A 135 -40.58 -47.83 19.20
N SER A 136 -40.70 -48.93 19.93
CA SER A 136 -40.37 -49.37 21.29
C SER A 136 -40.69 -50.87 21.28
N ARG A 137 -39.92 -51.72 21.98
CA ARG A 137 -40.49 -52.81 22.80
C ARG A 137 -39.41 -53.52 23.63
N PRO A 138 -39.59 -53.64 24.96
CA PRO A 138 -38.65 -54.31 25.85
C PRO A 138 -38.90 -55.82 25.88
N GLY A 139 -37.80 -56.58 25.88
CA GLY A 139 -37.80 -58.02 26.13
C GLY A 139 -37.38 -58.33 27.57
N GLY A 140 -38.17 -59.16 28.23
CA GLY A 140 -37.70 -60.11 29.26
C GLY A 140 -37.80 -59.66 30.72
N LYS A 141 -38.69 -60.31 31.48
CA LYS A 141 -38.28 -61.20 32.58
C LYS A 141 -39.30 -62.34 32.73
N ALA A 142 -38.77 -63.56 32.76
CA ALA A 142 -39.42 -64.76 33.24
C ALA A 142 -38.83 -65.11 34.61
N ARG A 143 -39.67 -65.76 35.42
CA ARG A 143 -39.47 -66.29 36.79
C ARG A 143 -39.75 -65.32 37.93
#